data_AF-A0A3N4L7Y7-F1
#
_entry.id   AF-A0A3N4L7Y7-F1
#
_cell.length_a   1.000
_cell.length_b   1.000
_cell.length_c   1.000
_cell.angle_alpha   90.00
_cell.angle_beta   90.00
_cell.angle_gamma   90.00
#
_symmetry.space_group_name_H-M   'P 1'
#
loop_
_entity.id
_entity.type
_entity.pdbx_description
1 polymer ?
#
loop_
_entity_poly.entity_id
_entity_poly.type
_entity_poly.pdbx_seq_one_letter_code
_entity_poly.pdbx_strand_id
1 'polypeptide(L)'
;MKGNRDPSFLDRINGVFICFVASAMRHSLKVWRTGDCNPVIQEFKYETAWCTYERLMNTWEIHLKAIQDLIVNNIKADLARRIAAQVRLVEVEPVNAPQVEDEGRYEAELRKELEHS
;
A
#
# COMPACT_ATOMS: atom_id res chain seq x y z
N MET A 1 5.03 -11.10 -6.47
CA MET A 1 5.67 -10.84 -5.15
C MET A 1 4.97 -11.65 -4.08
N LYS A 2 5.65 -12.61 -3.42
CA LYS A 2 5.15 -13.21 -2.18
C LYS A 2 5.49 -12.25 -1.02
N GLY A 3 4.55 -11.38 -0.66
CA GLY A 3 4.70 -10.53 0.52
C GLY A 3 4.61 -11.35 1.81
N ASN A 4 5.44 -11.03 2.80
CA ASN A 4 5.35 -11.64 4.12
C ASN A 4 4.07 -11.16 4.81
N ARG A 5 3.18 -12.08 5.18
CA ARG A 5 1.94 -11.74 5.91
C ARG A 5 2.29 -11.58 7.39
N ASP A 6 2.25 -10.35 7.90
CA ASP A 6 2.35 -10.08 9.33
C ASP A 6 0.96 -10.26 9.97
N PRO A 7 0.72 -11.33 10.76
CA PRO A 7 -0.58 -11.56 11.40
C PRO A 7 -0.94 -10.47 12.42
N SER A 8 0.05 -9.73 12.93
CA SER A 8 -0.14 -8.64 13.90
C SER A 8 -0.33 -7.27 13.24
N PHE A 9 -0.36 -7.20 11.90
CA PHE A 9 -0.45 -5.92 11.19
C PHE A 9 -1.65 -5.07 11.63
N LEU A 10 -2.83 -5.69 11.73
CA LEU A 10 -4.04 -5.00 12.15
C LEU A 10 -3.95 -4.48 13.58
N ASP A 11 -3.23 -5.17 14.46
CA ASP A 11 -3.07 -4.74 15.86
C ASP A 11 -2.23 -3.47 15.98
N ARG A 12 -1.26 -3.29 15.07
CA ARG A 12 -0.40 -2.11 15.00
C ARG A 12 -1.10 -0.87 14.47
N ILE A 13 -2.30 -1.00 13.89
CA ILE A 13 -3.10 0.16 13.44
C ILE A 13 -3.62 0.90 14.68
N ASN A 14 -3.20 2.16 14.81
CA ASN A 14 -3.61 3.08 15.86
C ASN A 14 -3.79 4.50 15.28
N GLY A 15 -4.18 5.46 16.12
CA GLY A 15 -4.40 6.86 15.70
C GLY A 15 -3.18 7.51 15.06
N VAL A 16 -1.98 7.23 15.58
CA VAL A 16 -0.70 7.73 15.03
C VAL A 16 -0.49 7.22 13.60
N PHE A 17 -0.67 5.92 13.40
CA PHE A 17 -0.55 5.29 12.08
C PHE A 17 -1.57 5.87 11.09
N ILE A 18 -2.82 6.05 11.53
CA ILE A 18 -3.88 6.63 10.69
C ILE A 18 -3.53 8.07 10.28
N CYS A 19 -3.07 8.91 11.23
CA CYS A 19 -2.68 10.29 10.95
C CYS A 19 -1.48 10.37 9.99
N PHE A 20 -0.52 9.46 10.14
CA PHE A 20 0.62 9.36 9.23
C PHE A 20 0.20 9.02 7.80
N VAL A 21 -0.61 7.95 7.62
CA VAL A 21 -1.10 7.54 6.30
C VAL A 21 -1.97 8.64 5.66
N ALA A 22 -2.86 9.26 6.43
CA ALA A 22 -3.69 10.36 5.94
C ALA A 22 -2.86 11.57 5.48
N SER A 23 -1.75 11.87 6.16
CA SER A 23 -0.81 12.93 5.76
C SER A 23 -0.14 12.61 4.43
N ALA A 24 0.36 11.38 4.27
CA ALA A 24 0.96 10.93 3.02
C ALA A 24 -0.05 10.95 1.86
N MET A 25 -1.26 10.42 2.08
CA MET A 25 -2.34 10.45 1.09
C MET A 25 -2.72 11.87 0.68
N ARG A 26 -2.82 12.80 1.63
CA ARG A 26 -3.12 14.21 1.33
C ARG A 26 -2.07 14.83 0.42
N HIS A 27 -0.79 14.52 0.65
CA HIS A 27 0.29 15.01 -0.21
C HIS A 27 0.15 14.45 -1.63
N SER A 28 -0.03 13.14 -1.78
CA SER A 28 -0.22 12.49 -3.09
C SER A 28 -1.45 13.01 -3.84
N LEU A 29 -2.58 13.19 -3.14
CA LEU A 29 -3.82 13.71 -3.73
C LEU A 29 -3.71 15.20 -4.11
N LYS A 30 -2.93 15.99 -3.37
CA LYS A 30 -2.69 17.39 -3.72
C LYS A 30 -1.94 17.48 -5.06
N VAL A 31 -0.89 16.68 -5.23
CA VAL A 31 -0.12 16.59 -6.48
C VAL A 31 -1.03 16.16 -7.64
N TRP A 32 -1.87 15.15 -7.43
CA TRP A 32 -2.82 14.69 -8.45
C TRP A 32 -3.81 15.79 -8.88
N ARG A 33 -4.39 16.52 -7.91
CA ARG A 33 -5.41 17.53 -8.19
C ARG A 33 -4.87 18.74 -8.94
N THR A 34 -3.62 19.13 -8.70
CA THR A 34 -3.04 20.33 -9.31
C THR A 34 -2.46 20.09 -10.70
N GLY A 35 -2.31 18.84 -11.14
CA GLY A 35 -1.70 18.51 -12.44
C GLY A 35 -0.20 18.80 -12.53
N ASP A 36 0.35 19.54 -11.57
CA ASP A 36 1.78 19.78 -11.35
C ASP A 36 2.48 18.50 -10.84
N CYS A 37 2.53 17.48 -11.70
CA CYS A 37 3.57 16.46 -11.61
C CYS A 37 4.86 17.09 -12.14
N ASN A 38 5.48 17.99 -11.37
CA ASN A 38 6.79 18.53 -11.72
C ASN A 38 7.75 17.32 -11.91
N PRO A 39 8.39 17.14 -13.09
CA PRO A 39 9.24 15.99 -13.38
C PRO A 39 10.48 15.94 -12.49
N VAL A 40 10.87 17.07 -11.89
CA VAL A 40 11.64 17.07 -10.67
C VAL A 40 10.64 16.76 -9.57
N ILE A 41 10.56 15.48 -9.16
CA ILE A 41 9.92 15.06 -7.91
C ILE A 41 10.18 16.18 -6.92
N GLN A 42 9.16 16.97 -6.57
CA GLN A 42 9.31 17.88 -5.44
C GLN A 42 9.74 16.95 -4.32
N GLU A 43 11.01 17.05 -3.92
CA GLU A 43 11.56 16.31 -2.79
C GLU A 43 10.47 16.32 -1.75
N PHE A 44 10.07 15.13 -1.29
CA PHE A 44 9.03 14.99 -0.30
C PHE A 44 9.31 16.03 0.79
N LYS A 45 8.49 17.09 0.83
CA LYS A 45 8.77 18.23 1.70
C LYS A 45 8.39 17.81 3.10
N TYR A 46 9.36 17.20 3.78
CA TYR A 46 9.21 16.62 5.11
C TYR A 46 8.50 17.61 6.05
N GLU A 47 8.91 18.87 6.02
CA GLU A 47 8.30 19.97 6.80
C GLU A 47 6.79 20.11 6.56
N THR A 48 6.35 20.10 5.30
CA THR A 48 4.92 20.26 4.95
C THR A 48 4.11 19.02 5.34
N ALA A 49 4.68 17.83 5.16
CA ALA A 49 4.06 16.58 5.59
C ALA A 49 3.98 16.50 7.12
N TRP A 50 5.03 16.95 7.81
CA TRP A 50 5.11 17.02 9.27
C TRP A 50 4.06 17.97 9.85
N CYS A 51 3.95 19.20 9.36
CA CYS A 51 2.90 20.12 9.81
C CYS A 51 1.49 19.58 9.55
N THR A 52 1.30 18.81 8.47
CA THR A 52 0.02 18.13 8.20
C THR A 52 -0.25 17.06 9.24
N TYR A 53 0.76 16.24 9.55
CA TYR A 53 0.69 15.18 10.54
C TYR A 53 0.40 15.73 11.94
N GLU A 54 1.14 16.73 12.40
CA GLU A 54 0.91 17.38 13.70
C GLU A 54 -0.50 17.93 13.82
N ARG A 55 -1.00 18.59 12.77
CA ARG A 55 -2.38 19.10 12.77
C ARG A 55 -3.41 17.98 12.88
N LEU A 56 -3.18 16.86 12.21
CA LEU A 56 -4.06 15.69 12.31
C LEU A 56 -3.98 15.04 13.70
N MET A 57 -2.78 14.92 14.27
CA MET A 57 -2.58 14.42 15.64
C MET A 57 -3.28 15.30 16.68
N ASN A 58 -3.11 16.62 16.60
CA ASN A 58 -3.78 17.56 17.49
C ASN A 58 -5.32 17.43 17.38
N THR A 59 -5.83 17.24 16.16
CA THR A 59 -7.27 17.00 15.96
C THR A 59 -7.70 15.64 16.54
N TRP A 60 -6.88 14.61 16.35
CA TRP A 60 -7.14 13.26 16.85
C TRP A 60 -7.22 13.23 18.38
N GLU A 61 -6.28 13.89 19.05
CA GLU A 61 -6.19 13.93 20.51
C GLU A 61 -7.35 14.68 21.18
N ILE A 62 -8.00 15.60 20.46
CA ILE A 62 -9.22 16.28 20.94
C ILE A 62 -10.40 15.30 21.03
N HIS A 63 -10.44 14.26 20.20
CA HIS A 63 -11.53 13.30 20.26
C HIS A 63 -11.49 12.47 21.55
N LEU A 64 -12.66 12.22 22.13
CA LEU A 64 -12.79 11.31 23.28
C LEU A 64 -12.23 9.93 22.94
N LYS A 65 -11.60 9.27 23.92
CA LYS A 65 -10.98 7.95 23.75
C LYS A 65 -11.94 6.91 23.13
N ALA A 66 -13.20 6.90 23.56
CA ALA A 66 -14.22 6.02 23.00
C ALA A 66 -14.48 6.26 21.49
N ILE A 67 -14.42 7.52 21.04
CA ILE A 67 -14.56 7.87 19.62
C ILE A 67 -13.33 7.43 18.85
N GLN A 68 -12.13 7.67 19.39
CA GLN A 68 -10.88 7.22 18.79
C GLN A 68 -10.87 5.69 18.60
N ASP A 69 -11.26 4.95 19.63
CA ASP A 69 -11.31 3.48 19.60
C ASP A 69 -12.36 2.98 18.61
N LEU A 70 -13.53 3.63 18.54
CA LEU A 70 -14.56 3.31 17.54
C LEU A 70 -14.04 3.50 16.11
N ILE A 71 -13.36 4.62 15.83
CA ILE A 71 -12.77 4.89 14.51
C ILE A 71 -11.72 3.82 14.16
N VAL A 72 -10.79 3.54 15.07
CA VAL A 72 -9.73 2.54 14.87
C VAL A 72 -10.33 1.17 14.60
N ASN A 73 -11.30 0.75 15.41
CA ASN A 73 -11.93 -0.57 15.27
C ASN A 73 -12.71 -0.71 13.97
N ASN A 74 -13.42 0.34 13.54
CA ASN A 74 -14.11 0.33 12.26
C ASN A 74 -13.14 0.23 11.08
N ILE A 75 -12.01 0.95 11.13
CA ILE A 75 -10.96 0.86 10.11
C ILE A 75 -10.36 -0.55 10.09
N LYS A 76 -10.01 -1.11 11.25
CA LYS A 76 -9.49 -2.49 11.35
C LYS A 76 -10.46 -3.51 10.77
N ALA A 77 -11.75 -3.41 11.13
CA ALA A 77 -12.79 -4.31 10.63
C ALA A 77 -12.98 -4.18 9.10
N ASP A 78 -12.93 -2.97 8.56
CA ASP A 78 -13.02 -2.77 7.11
C ASP A 78 -11.82 -3.34 6.37
N LEU A 79 -10.59 -3.09 6.87
CA LEU A 79 -9.38 -3.68 6.30
C LEU A 79 -9.41 -5.21 6.36
N ALA A 80 -9.80 -5.79 7.50
CA ALA A 80 -9.91 -7.24 7.65
C ALA A 80 -10.86 -7.85 6.60
N ARG A 81 -12.03 -7.23 6.39
CA ARG A 81 -12.99 -7.66 5.35
C ARG A 81 -12.39 -7.57 3.94
N ARG A 82 -11.70 -6.48 3.61
CA ARG A 82 -11.08 -6.30 2.29
C ARG A 82 -9.95 -7.30 2.04
N ILE A 83 -9.10 -7.54 3.04
CA ILE A 83 -8.04 -8.54 2.96
C ILE A 83 -8.64 -9.93 2.75
N ALA A 84 -9.65 -10.31 3.53
CA ALA A 84 -10.33 -11.59 3.37
C ALA A 84 -10.96 -11.75 1.98
N ALA A 85 -11.58 -10.70 1.44
CA ALA A 85 -12.13 -10.71 0.08
C ALA A 85 -11.03 -10.87 -0.99
N GLN A 86 -9.89 -10.20 -0.85
CA GLN A 86 -8.75 -10.37 -1.75
C GLN A 86 -8.15 -11.78 -1.67
N VAL A 87 -8.02 -12.36 -0.47
CA VAL A 87 -7.55 -13.75 -0.31
C VAL A 87 -8.49 -14.72 -1.03
N ARG A 88 -9.81 -14.54 -0.87
CA ARG A 88 -10.80 -15.34 -1.60
C ARG A 88 -10.68 -15.19 -3.11
N LEU A 89 -10.45 -13.98 -3.63
CA LEU A 89 -10.26 -13.77 -5.07
C LEU A 89 -8.99 -14.47 -5.60
N VAL A 90 -7.89 -14.42 -4.84
CA VAL A 90 -6.63 -15.09 -5.19
C VAL A 90 -6.76 -16.62 -5.13
N GLU A 91 -7.57 -17.17 -4.22
CA GLU A 91 -7.88 -18.61 -4.18
C GLU A 91 -8.86 -19.05 -5.28
N VAL A 92 -9.72 -18.13 -5.75
CA VAL A 92 -10.74 -18.41 -6.77
C VAL A 92 -10.23 -18.26 -8.20
N GLU A 93 -9.13 -17.54 -8.46
CA GLU A 93 -8.45 -17.64 -9.77
C GLU A 93 -7.91 -19.07 -9.94
N PRO A 94 -8.47 -19.91 -10.82
CA PRO A 94 -7.74 -21.08 -11.23
C PRO A 94 -6.52 -20.56 -11.95
N VAL A 95 -5.34 -20.86 -11.41
CA VAL A 95 -4.12 -20.84 -12.20
C VAL A 95 -4.31 -21.91 -13.26
N ASN A 96 -4.98 -21.57 -14.36
CA ASN A 96 -4.58 -22.08 -15.64
C ASN A 96 -3.15 -21.58 -15.77
N ALA A 97 -2.20 -22.42 -15.37
CA ALA A 97 -0.81 -22.21 -15.71
C ALA A 97 -0.82 -21.85 -17.20
N PRO A 98 -0.19 -20.73 -17.61
CA PRO A 98 0.05 -20.54 -19.02
C PRO A 98 0.70 -21.83 -19.50
N GLN A 99 0.03 -22.58 -20.37
CA GLN A 99 0.71 -23.67 -21.04
C GLN A 99 1.88 -22.99 -21.72
N VAL A 100 3.09 -23.32 -21.27
CA VAL A 100 4.31 -22.81 -21.86
C VAL A 100 4.33 -23.39 -23.26
N GLU A 101 3.73 -22.66 -24.19
CA GLU A 101 3.88 -22.92 -25.61
C GLU A 101 5.35 -22.64 -25.92
N ASP A 102 6.11 -23.74 -25.87
CA ASP A 102 7.48 -23.86 -26.35
C ASP A 102 8.58 -23.43 -25.38
N GLU A 103 8.67 -24.15 -24.25
CA GLU A 103 9.82 -24.13 -23.32
C GLU A 103 11.15 -24.40 -24.06
N GLY A 104 11.10 -25.18 -25.15
CA GLY A 104 12.23 -25.45 -26.02
C GLY A 104 12.76 -24.23 -26.78
N ARG A 105 11.88 -23.30 -27.16
CA ARG A 105 12.29 -22.02 -27.78
C ARG A 105 13.07 -21.15 -26.80
N TYR A 106 12.61 -21.06 -25.56
CA TYR A 106 13.25 -20.25 -24.54
C TYR A 106 14.64 -20.79 -24.17
N GLU A 107 14.79 -22.11 -24.02
CA GLU A 107 16.11 -22.72 -23.78
C GLU A 107 17.09 -22.54 -24.95
N ALA A 108 16.60 -22.61 -26.19
CA ALA A 108 17.42 -22.41 -27.37
C ALA A 108 17.95 -20.97 -27.49
N GLU A 109 17.13 -19.99 -27.09
CA GLU A 109 17.52 -18.57 -27.08
C GLU A 109 18.54 -18.29 -25.97
N LEU A 110 18.35 -18.87 -24.78
CA LEU A 110 19.28 -18.72 -23.65
C LEU A 110 20.68 -19.29 -23.93
N ARG A 111 20.76 -20.45 -24.58
CA ARG A 111 22.07 -21.02 -24.99
C ARG A 111 22.80 -20.13 -25.98
N LYS A 112 22.06 -19.54 -26.92
CA LYS A 112 22.61 -18.63 -27.92
C LYS A 112 23.26 -17.39 -27.27
N GLU A 113 22.64 -16.84 -26.24
CA GLU A 113 23.20 -15.69 -25.52
C GLU A 113 24.45 -16.05 -24.70
N LEU A 114 24.47 -17.23 -24.08
CA LEU A 114 25.60 -17.68 -23.25
C LEU A 114 26.84 -18.04 -24.06
N GLU A 115 26.71 -18.47 -25.31
CA GLU A 115 27.85 -18.79 -26.20
C GLU A 115 28.51 -17.55 -26.82
N HIS A 116 27.92 -16.36 -26.68
CA HIS A 116 28.46 -15.10 -27.21
C HIS A 116 29.04 -14.16 -26.14
N SER A 117 29.28 -14.65 -24.90
CA SER A 117 30.01 -13.94 -23.84
C SER A 117 31.38 -14.55 -23.56
#